data_AF-X1P6Y2-F1
#
_entry.id   AF-X1P6Y2-F1
#
_cell.length_a   1.000
_cell.length_b   1.000
_cell.length_c   1.000
_cell.angle_alpha   90.00
_cell.angle_beta   90.00
_cell.angle_gamma   90.00
#
_symmetry.space_group_name_H-M   'P 1'
#
loop_
_entity.id
_entity.type
_entity.pdbx_description
1 polymer ?
#
loop_
_entity_poly.entity_id
_entity_poly.type
_entity_poly.pdbx_seq_one_letter_code
_entity_poly.pdbx_strand_id
1 'polypeptide(L)' 'MQLYSVNENGALRKIIKVDFAENKVYLIDDLKTIYLWVGLKATKKKKNFGIKKANILNDKRKNNAKIQIINQNKE' A
#
# COMPACT_ATOMS: atom_id res chain seq x y z
N MET A 1 4.30 13.14 1.99
CA MET A 1 4.17 11.68 2.23
C MET A 1 2.85 11.38 2.96
N GLN A 2 2.10 10.37 2.51
CA GLN A 2 0.87 9.91 3.16
C GLN A 2 0.94 8.39 3.40
N LEU A 3 0.45 7.93 4.54
CA LEU A 3 0.52 6.53 4.95
C LEU A 3 -0.88 5.97 5.16
N TYR A 4 -1.08 4.75 4.67
CA TYR A 4 -2.35 4.04 4.77
C TYR A 4 -2.14 2.58 5.14
N SER A 5 -3.01 2.03 6.00
CA SER A 5 -3.19 0.59 6.14
C SER A 5 -4.38 0.14 5.30
N VAL A 6 -4.25 -0.97 4.58
CA VAL A 6 -5.35 -1.59 3.85
C VAL A 6 -6.15 -2.47 4.82
N ASN A 7 -7.46 -2.26 4.92
CA ASN A 7 -8.36 -3.09 5.74
C ASN A 7 -8.82 -4.35 4.98
N GLU A 8 -9.44 -5.30 5.68
CA GLU A 8 -9.94 -6.56 5.09
C GLU A 8 -11.04 -6.37 4.04
N ASN A 9 -11.79 -5.26 4.10
CA ASN A 9 -12.78 -4.86 3.11
C ASN A 9 -12.17 -4.03 1.94
N GLY A 10 -10.86 -3.80 1.96
CA GLY A 10 -10.15 -3.00 0.97
C GLY A 10 -10.23 -1.48 1.19
N ALA A 11 -10.84 -1.01 2.27
CA ALA A 11 -10.79 0.41 2.64
C ALA A 11 -9.37 0.80 3.05
N LEU A 12 -8.97 2.04 2.73
CA LEU A 12 -7.72 2.62 3.21
C LEU A 12 -7.98 3.38 4.51
N ARG A 13 -7.28 3.03 5.58
CA ARG A 13 -7.25 3.81 6.81
C ARG A 13 -5.97 4.62 6.84
N LYS A 14 -6.08 5.95 6.93
CA LYS A 14 -4.92 6.83 7.09
C LYS A 14 -4.28 6.58 8.45
N ILE A 15 -2.96 6.47 8.50
CA ILE A 15 -2.17 6.23 9.71
C ILE A 15 -1.04 7.24 9.81
N ILE A 16 -0.50 7.42 11.01
CA ILE A 16 0.63 8.32 11.29
C ILE A 16 1.99 7.60 11.26
N LYS A 17 2.00 6.27 11.48
CA LYS A 17 3.20 5.44 11.51
C LYS A 17 2.87 4.03 11.03
N VAL A 18 3.82 3.40 10.35
CA VAL A 18 3.77 1.99 9.94
C VAL A 18 4.43 1.13 11.02
N ASP A 19 3.73 0.09 11.48
CA ASP A 19 4.27 -0.88 12.45
C ASP A 19 4.90 -2.12 11.79
N PHE A 20 4.81 -2.23 10.46
CA PHE A 20 5.28 -3.35 9.64
C PHE A 20 4.81 -4.74 10.14
N ALA A 21 3.60 -4.82 10.69
CA ALA A 21 3.03 -6.09 11.12
C ALA A 21 2.83 -7.06 9.93
N GLU A 22 3.24 -8.31 10.12
CA GLU A 22 3.30 -9.33 9.07
C GLU A 22 1.92 -9.65 8.44
N ASN A 23 0.82 -9.40 9.14
CA ASN A 23 -0.55 -9.65 8.65
C ASN A 23 -1.18 -8.43 7.95
N LYS A 24 -0.42 -7.36 7.73
CA LYS A 24 -0.91 -6.09 7.17
C LYS A 24 -0.31 -5.80 5.81
N VAL A 25 -1.01 -4.91 5.10
CA VAL A 25 -0.56 -4.31 3.85
C VAL A 25 -0.60 -2.80 4.06
N TYR A 26 0.49 -2.15 3.68
CA TYR A 26 0.67 -0.72 3.82
C TYR A 26 0.84 -0.08 2.46
N LEU A 27 0.20 1.08 2.28
CA LEU A 27 0.38 1.93 1.12
C LEU A 27 1.04 3.22 1.57
N ILE A 28 2.26 3.44 1.09
CA ILE A 28 3.06 4.64 1.35
C ILE A 28 3.10 5.45 0.07
N ASP A 29 2.56 6.65 0.12
CA ASP A 29 2.52 7.57 -0.99
C ASP A 29 3.53 8.70 -0.77
N ASP A 30 4.61 8.67 -1.53
CA ASP A 30 5.68 9.67 -1.52
C ASP A 30 5.61 10.63 -2.72
N LEU A 31 4.41 10.86 -3.28
CA LEU A 31 4.15 11.68 -4.46
C LEU A 31 4.70 11.11 -5.78
N LYS A 32 6.02 10.88 -5.86
CA LYS A 32 6.71 10.31 -7.03
C LYS A 32 6.58 8.79 -7.12
N THR A 33 6.51 8.12 -5.99
CA THR A 33 6.39 6.66 -5.90
C THR A 33 5.35 6.29 -4.87
N ILE A 34 4.51 5.31 -5.21
CA ILE A 34 3.57 4.66 -4.32
C ILE A 34 4.14 3.28 -4.00
N TYR A 35 4.58 3.10 -2.76
CA TYR A 35 5.04 1.83 -2.25
C TYR A 35 3.88 1.06 -1.66
N LEU A 36 3.74 -0.20 -2.06
CA LEU A 36 2.83 -1.15 -1.46
C LEU A 36 3.64 -2.20 -0.72
N TRP A 37 3.77 -2.04 0.59
CA TRP A 37 4.42 -3.03 1.45
C TRP A 37 3.43 -4.13 1.84
N VAL A 38 3.84 -5.38 1.71
CA VAL A 38 3.03 -6.57 1.96
C VAL A 38 3.71 -7.45 2.99
N GLY A 39 3.07 -7.62 4.16
CA GLY A 39 3.56 -8.51 5.20
C GLY A 39 3.48 -9.98 4.81
N LEU A 40 4.36 -10.81 5.38
CA LEU A 40 4.47 -12.24 5.04
C LEU A 40 3.18 -13.03 5.25
N LYS A 41 2.40 -12.67 6.27
CA LYS A 41 1.12 -13.31 6.65
C LYS A 41 -0.09 -12.55 6.13
N ALA A 42 0.10 -11.53 5.29
CA ALA A 42 -1.00 -10.76 4.72
C ALA A 42 -1.78 -11.61 3.71
N THR A 43 -3.11 -11.51 3.74
CA THR A 43 -3.95 -12.30 2.83
C THR A 43 -3.79 -11.82 1.38
N LYS A 44 -3.87 -12.75 0.42
CA LYS A 44 -3.86 -12.44 -1.02
C LYS A 44 -4.93 -11.41 -1.39
N LYS A 45 -6.11 -11.49 -0.74
CA LYS A 45 -7.21 -10.54 -0.89
C LYS A 45 -6.79 -9.12 -0.54
N LYS A 46 -6.12 -8.93 0.60
CA LYS A 46 -5.62 -7.63 1.09
C LYS A 46 -4.54 -7.06 0.18
N LYS A 47 -3.61 -7.91 -0.30
CA LYS A 47 -2.63 -7.53 -1.33
C LYS A 47 -3.32 -7.02 -2.60
N ASN A 48 -4.30 -7.75 -3.12
CA ASN A 48 -5.03 -7.35 -4.32
C ASN A 48 -5.79 -6.03 -4.14
N PHE A 49 -6.40 -5.80 -2.96
CA PHE A 49 -6.99 -4.49 -2.65
C PHE A 49 -5.95 -3.38 -2.62
N GLY A 50 -4.79 -3.63 -2.00
CA GLY A 50 -3.67 -2.68 -1.97
C GLY A 50 -3.24 -2.27 -3.38
N ILE A 51 -3.05 -3.24 -4.28
CA ILE A 51 -2.67 -2.97 -5.69
C ILE A 51 -3.74 -2.13 -6.39
N LYS A 52 -5.03 -2.52 -6.28
CA LYS A 52 -6.13 -1.76 -6.87
C LYS A 52 -6.18 -0.32 -6.36
N LYS A 53 -5.99 -0.12 -5.06
CA LYS A 53 -5.98 1.21 -4.45
C LYS A 53 -4.77 2.05 -4.87
N ALA A 54 -3.59 1.45 -5.00
CA ALA A 54 -2.41 2.13 -5.52
C ALA A 54 -2.62 2.63 -6.96
N ASN A 55 -3.20 1.79 -7.84
CA ASN A 55 -3.55 2.20 -9.20
C ASN A 55 -4.57 3.35 -9.21
N ILE A 56 -5.69 3.23 -8.47
CA ILE A 56 -6.70 4.30 -8.37
C ILE A 56 -6.09 5.62 -7.85
N LEU A 57 -5.16 5.55 -6.89
CA LEU A 57 -4.45 6.74 -6.38
C LEU A 57 -3.48 7.33 -7.40
N ASN A 58 -2.94 6.52 -8.29
CA ASN A 58 -2.06 6.95 -9.36
C ASN A 58 -2.85 7.60 -10.50
N ASP A 59 -3.93 6.95 -10.94
CA ASP A 59 -4.79 7.40 -12.04
C ASP A 59 -5.45 8.76 -11.76
N LYS A 60 -5.69 9.07 -10.48
CA LYS A 60 -6.24 10.37 -10.05
C LYS A 60 -5.23 11.52 -10.14
N ARG A 61 -3.95 11.24 -10.39
CA ARG A 61 -2.90 12.26 -10.47
C ARG A 61 -2.76 12.74 -11.91
N LYS A 62 -2.43 14.03 -12.07
CA LYS A 62 -1.98 14.55 -13.37
C LYS A 62 -0.64 13.96 -13.83
N ASN A 63 0.20 13.50 -12.89
CA ASN A 63 1.50 12.89 -13.15
C ASN A 63 1.51 11.43 -12.67
N ASN A 64 1.94 10.51 -13.54
CA ASN A 64 2.11 9.11 -13.18
C ASN A 64 3.23 8.95 -12.14
N ALA A 65 2.87 8.46 -10.96
CA ALA A 65 3.80 7.93 -9.97
C ALA A 65 4.20 6.50 -10.33
N LYS A 66 5.41 6.10 -9.94
CA LYS A 66 5.85 4.70 -10.02
C LYS A 66 5.16 3.90 -8.91
N ILE A 67 4.63 2.73 -9.21
CA ILE A 67 4.11 1.81 -8.18
C ILE A 67 5.15 0.73 -7.93
N GLN A 68 5.56 0.55 -6.67
CA GLN A 68 6.49 -0.49 -6.26
C GLN A 68 5.87 -1.39 -5.20
N ILE A 69 5.86 -2.69 -5.45
CA ILE A 69 5.38 -3.68 -4.48
C ILE A 69 6.60 -4.23 -3.75
N ILE A 70 6.61 -4.09 -2.43
CA ILE A 70 7.67 -4.58 -1.56
C ILE A 70 7.06 -5.68 -0.69
N ASN A 71 7.63 -6.88 -0.72
CA ASN A 71 7.22 -7.93 0.20
C ASN A 71 8.17 -7.92 1.39
N GLN A 72 7.65 -8.18 2.58
CA GLN A 72 8.45 -8.22 3.79
C GLN A 72 9.65 -9.17 3.65
N ASN A 73 10.81 -8.74 4.17
CA ASN A 73 12.12 -9.37 4.06
C ASN A 73 12.71 -9.39 2.63
N LYS A 74 12.17 -8.56 1.73
CA LYS A 74 12.65 -8.33 0.36
C LYS A 74 12.60 -6.83 0.02
N GLU A 75 12.76 -5.99 1.04
CA GLU A 75 12.85 -4.53 0.93
C GLU A 75 14.03 -4.07 0.07
#